data_AF-A0A183PCM9-F1
#
_entry.id   AF-A0A183PCM9-F1
#
_cell.length_a   1.000
_cell.length_b   1.000
_cell.length_c   1.000
_cell.angle_alpha   90.00
_cell.angle_beta   90.00
_cell.angle_gamma   90.00
#
_symmetry.space_group_name_H-M   'P 1'
#
loop_
_entity.id
_entity.type
_entity.pdbx_description
1 polymer ?
#
loop_
_entity_poly.entity_id
_entity_poly.type
_entity_poly.pdbx_seq_one_letter_code
_entity_poly.pdbx_strand_id
1 'polypeptide(L)'
;MTSSRPNEKKKNEQELDGTRKEGGGQSGLENAGRRRNRRNEWQNVDSGIKENAWHIVLKGYEVCVRQLGSALESTQTGQSVLNRTEMNTHRNALKMHTYLLCQFVDMFENELNANAKSAVGANAGRGRGAKGGRRGDRGPSDLQLCMDWFIECEKAVSALDQICRLKLDKLWDPPVAEEDFINLPANCCYKLLEDRDMASNANIRAAVTSLLATLVRRYGHSIACSVKLAQLLQCFPHMVNCLMAIVRSFIEDEKLTGVVRELLKVSFNGIDLFHVF
;
A
#
# COMPACT_ATOMS: atom_id res chain seq x y z
N MET A 1 -58.94 39.64 40.33
CA MET A 1 -58.58 38.50 39.47
C MET A 1 -57.33 38.85 38.69
N THR A 2 -56.25 38.07 38.92
CA THR A 2 -55.13 37.75 38.01
C THR A 2 -54.50 38.90 37.20
N SER A 3 -53.30 39.38 37.53
CA SER A 3 -52.00 38.75 37.20
C SER A 3 -51.83 38.42 35.71
N SER A 4 -50.65 38.84 35.21
CA SER A 4 -49.89 38.22 34.12
C SER A 4 -49.97 38.86 32.73
N ARG A 5 -48.77 39.19 32.22
CA ARG A 5 -48.41 39.52 30.83
C ARG A 5 -48.95 38.49 29.82
N PRO A 6 -49.20 38.91 28.57
CA PRO A 6 -48.98 38.08 27.36
C PRO A 6 -47.93 38.77 26.46
N ASN A 7 -46.77 38.20 26.13
CA ASN A 7 -46.45 37.04 25.28
C ASN A 7 -46.94 37.20 23.83
N GLU A 8 -46.09 37.76 22.96
CA GLU A 8 -46.13 37.48 21.52
C GLU A 8 -44.74 37.01 21.05
N LYS A 9 -44.67 35.71 20.77
CA LYS A 9 -43.62 35.08 19.99
C LYS A 9 -43.93 35.26 18.51
N LYS A 10 -43.02 35.83 17.71
CA LYS A 10 -42.83 35.51 16.29
C LYS A 10 -41.31 35.54 16.02
N LYS A 11 -40.67 34.37 16.00
CA LYS A 11 -40.38 33.55 14.80
C LYS A 11 -39.09 34.04 14.13
N ASN A 12 -37.97 33.42 14.43
CA ASN A 12 -36.76 33.40 13.60
C ASN A 12 -36.19 31.98 13.64
N GLU A 13 -36.80 31.11 12.82
CA GLU A 13 -36.22 29.86 12.36
C GLU A 13 -35.95 30.02 10.85
N GLN A 14 -34.76 29.56 10.45
CA GLN A 14 -34.34 29.09 9.13
C GLN A 14 -33.98 30.09 8.02
N GLU A 15 -32.67 30.14 7.73
CA GLU A 15 -31.97 29.76 6.46
C GLU A 15 -30.48 30.15 6.69
N LEU A 16 -29.48 29.28 6.91
CA LEU A 16 -28.94 28.16 6.13
C LEU A 16 -28.83 28.46 4.63
N ASP A 17 -27.63 28.87 4.17
CA ASP A 17 -26.85 28.26 3.06
C ASP A 17 -25.64 29.16 2.74
N GLY A 18 -24.39 28.70 2.90
CA GLY A 18 -23.53 28.35 1.74
C GLY A 18 -22.50 29.46 1.52
N THR A 19 -21.20 29.26 1.33
CA THR A 19 -20.46 28.13 0.78
C THR A 19 -19.02 28.22 1.31
N ARG A 20 -18.57 27.17 2.01
CA ARG A 20 -17.15 26.94 2.32
C ARG A 20 -16.46 26.60 1.01
N LYS A 21 -15.54 27.44 0.55
CA LYS A 21 -14.69 27.14 -0.62
C LYS A 21 -13.88 25.86 -0.34
N GLU A 22 -14.25 24.78 -1.00
CA GLU A 22 -13.39 23.61 -1.17
C GLU A 22 -12.16 24.03 -1.98
N GLY A 23 -10.97 23.71 -1.45
CA GLY A 23 -9.71 23.93 -2.13
C GLY A 23 -9.64 23.09 -3.39
N GLY A 24 -9.34 23.74 -4.52
CA GLY A 24 -9.29 23.13 -5.84
C GLY A 24 -8.34 21.93 -5.91
N GLY A 25 -8.83 20.87 -6.55
CA GLY A 25 -8.03 19.71 -6.89
C GLY A 25 -6.85 20.10 -7.78
N GLN A 26 -5.64 19.79 -7.32
CA GLN A 26 -4.43 19.85 -8.15
C GLN A 26 -4.59 18.92 -9.36
N SER A 27 -4.27 19.43 -10.54
CA SER A 27 -4.50 18.73 -11.81
C SER A 27 -3.66 17.45 -11.91
N GLY A 28 -4.21 16.40 -12.53
CA GLY A 28 -3.52 15.11 -12.69
C GLY A 28 -2.16 15.21 -13.41
N LEU A 29 -2.00 16.23 -14.27
CA LEU A 29 -0.76 16.51 -15.01
C LEU A 29 0.33 17.11 -14.10
N GLU A 30 -0.01 18.01 -13.18
CA GLU A 30 0.95 18.52 -12.20
C GLU A 30 1.44 17.44 -11.24
N ASN A 31 0.54 16.54 -10.85
CA ASN A 31 0.88 15.38 -10.01
C ASN A 31 1.79 14.39 -10.76
N ALA A 32 1.53 14.15 -12.05
CA ALA A 32 2.41 13.33 -12.89
C ALA A 32 3.79 13.99 -13.08
N GLY A 33 3.84 15.30 -13.31
CA GLY A 33 5.08 16.07 -13.42
C GLY A 33 5.94 15.99 -12.16
N ARG A 34 5.33 16.16 -10.98
CA ARG A 34 6.04 16.01 -9.69
C ARG A 34 6.57 14.60 -9.46
N ARG A 35 5.79 13.56 -9.81
CA ARG A 35 6.23 12.16 -9.71
C ARG A 35 7.42 11.88 -10.63
N ARG A 36 7.41 12.44 -11.84
CA ARG A 36 8.52 12.32 -12.80
C ARG A 36 9.78 13.03 -12.31
N ASN A 37 9.65 14.25 -11.79
CA ASN A 37 10.81 15.00 -11.30
C ASN A 37 11.47 14.30 -10.10
N ARG A 38 10.66 13.84 -9.14
CA ARG A 38 11.16 13.08 -7.98
C ARG A 38 11.92 11.81 -8.39
N ARG A 39 11.45 11.14 -9.46
CA ARG A 39 12.11 9.95 -10.01
C ARG A 39 13.47 10.28 -10.64
N ASN A 40 13.57 11.39 -11.36
CA ASN A 40 14.83 11.83 -11.96
C ASN A 40 15.85 12.24 -10.89
N GLU A 41 15.42 12.97 -9.85
CA GLU A 41 16.28 13.33 -8.72
C GLU A 41 16.78 12.07 -8.00
N TRP A 42 15.91 11.09 -7.76
CA TRP A 42 16.28 9.82 -7.13
C TRP A 42 17.34 9.05 -7.90
N GLN A 43 17.27 8.99 -9.23
CA GLN A 43 18.23 8.26 -10.06
C GLN A 43 19.67 8.76 -9.87
N ASN A 44 19.86 10.06 -9.60
CA ASN A 44 21.18 10.66 -9.42
C ASN A 44 21.73 10.54 -7.99
N VAL A 45 20.97 9.98 -7.05
CA VAL A 45 21.42 9.76 -5.67
C VAL A 45 22.24 8.48 -5.58
N ASP A 46 23.36 8.55 -4.88
CA ASP A 46 24.22 7.40 -4.57
C ASP A 46 23.44 6.27 -3.86
N SER A 47 23.77 5.03 -4.20
CA SER A 47 23.09 3.84 -3.66
C SER A 47 23.22 3.74 -2.13
N GLY A 48 24.36 4.09 -1.55
CA GLY A 48 24.54 4.10 -0.09
C GLY A 48 23.64 5.12 0.62
N ILE A 49 23.40 6.28 0.01
CA ILE A 49 22.45 7.28 0.56
C ILE A 49 21.01 6.75 0.48
N LYS A 50 20.64 6.13 -0.65
CA LYS A 50 19.30 5.52 -0.82
C LYS A 50 19.03 4.46 0.24
N GLU A 51 20.00 3.60 0.50
CA GLU A 51 19.92 2.53 1.50
C GLU A 51 19.83 3.06 2.93
N ASN A 52 20.64 4.06 3.28
CA ASN A 52 20.52 4.72 4.58
C ASN A 52 19.14 5.37 4.76
N ALA A 53 18.62 6.02 3.72
CA ALA A 53 17.28 6.60 3.75
C ALA A 53 16.19 5.53 3.91
N TRP A 54 16.32 4.40 3.20
CA TRP A 54 15.43 3.24 3.38
C TRP A 54 15.39 2.77 4.83
N HIS A 55 16.56 2.54 5.44
CA HIS A 55 16.64 2.08 6.83
C HIS A 55 16.02 3.08 7.82
N ILE A 56 16.22 4.38 7.61
CA ILE A 56 15.60 5.42 8.43
C ILE A 56 14.07 5.39 8.28
N VAL A 57 13.56 5.27 7.06
CA VAL A 57 12.11 5.23 6.78
C VAL A 57 11.47 3.99 7.39
N LEU A 58 12.05 2.81 7.15
CA LEU A 58 11.56 1.55 7.71
C LEU A 58 11.61 1.59 9.25
N LYS A 59 12.72 2.06 9.83
CA LYS A 59 12.85 2.13 11.29
C LYS A 59 11.88 3.14 11.91
N GLY A 60 11.71 4.30 11.27
CA GLY A 60 10.74 5.31 11.68
C GLY A 60 9.31 4.76 11.64
N TYR A 61 8.99 3.98 10.61
CA TYR A 61 7.70 3.30 10.49
C TYR A 61 7.48 2.31 11.65
N GLU A 62 8.43 1.43 11.94
CA GLU A 62 8.35 0.48 13.07
C GLU A 62 8.16 1.21 14.41
N VAL A 63 8.88 2.31 14.64
CA VAL A 63 8.72 3.12 15.84
C VAL A 63 7.32 3.73 15.94
N CYS A 64 6.79 4.25 14.82
CA CYS A 64 5.43 4.78 14.74
C CYS A 64 4.40 3.70 15.10
N VAL A 65 4.52 2.49 14.53
CA VAL A 65 3.64 1.34 14.83
C VAL A 65 3.68 1.00 16.32
N ARG A 66 4.87 0.89 16.90
CA ARG A 66 5.05 0.53 18.32
C ARG A 66 4.49 1.60 19.27
N GLN A 67 4.75 2.88 19.00
CA GLN A 67 4.24 3.98 19.81
C GLN A 67 2.70 4.03 19.76
N LEU A 68 2.14 3.85 18.57
CA LEU A 68 0.69 3.83 18.40
C LEU A 68 0.05 2.61 19.07
N GLY A 69 0.65 1.43 18.93
CA GLY A 69 0.20 0.23 19.63
C GLY A 69 0.13 0.44 21.14
N SER A 70 1.21 0.95 21.73
CA SER A 70 1.27 1.25 23.16
C SER A 70 0.20 2.28 23.59
N ALA A 71 0.00 3.35 22.82
CA ALA A 71 -1.02 4.36 23.12
C ALA A 71 -2.45 3.80 23.08
N LEU A 72 -2.74 2.93 22.10
CA LEU A 72 -4.04 2.27 21.96
C LEU A 72 -4.27 1.24 23.09
N GLU A 73 -3.24 0.51 23.50
CA GLU A 73 -3.29 -0.42 24.63
C GLU A 73 -3.57 0.30 25.95
N SER A 74 -2.88 1.40 26.24
CA SER A 74 -3.14 2.23 27.42
C SER A 74 -4.57 2.81 27.44
N THR A 75 -5.12 3.08 26.25
CA THR A 75 -6.52 3.50 26.12
C THR A 75 -7.49 2.35 26.39
N GLN A 76 -7.16 1.14 25.95
CA GLN A 76 -7.99 -0.04 26.17
C GLN A 76 -8.01 -0.49 27.64
N THR A 77 -6.90 -0.31 28.38
CA THR A 77 -6.82 -0.63 29.81
C THR A 77 -7.37 0.46 30.73
N GLY A 78 -7.84 1.59 30.16
CA GLY A 78 -8.37 2.73 30.92
C GLY A 78 -7.31 3.55 31.66
N GLN A 79 -6.03 3.30 31.39
CA GLN A 79 -4.91 4.04 32.01
C GLN A 79 -4.76 5.46 31.46
N SER A 80 -5.16 5.68 30.21
CA SER A 80 -5.11 6.97 29.54
C SER A 80 -6.27 7.10 28.55
N VAL A 81 -6.66 8.32 28.20
CA VAL A 81 -7.64 8.57 27.12
C VAL A 81 -7.00 9.55 26.16
N LEU A 82 -6.89 9.16 24.89
CA LEU A 82 -6.35 10.04 23.86
C LEU A 82 -7.27 11.24 23.65
N ASN A 83 -6.72 12.44 23.81
CA ASN A 83 -7.44 13.64 23.45
C ASN A 83 -7.43 13.86 21.92
N ARG A 84 -8.24 14.81 21.44
CA ARG A 84 -8.38 15.08 19.99
C ARG A 84 -7.06 15.44 19.31
N THR A 85 -6.17 16.14 20.00
CA THR A 85 -4.87 16.58 19.47
C THR A 85 -3.90 15.41 19.35
N GLU A 86 -3.86 14.53 20.34
CA GLU A 86 -3.05 13.31 20.33
C GLU A 86 -3.52 12.35 19.24
N MET A 87 -4.83 12.14 19.12
CA MET A 87 -5.42 11.33 18.05
C MET A 87 -4.99 11.86 16.67
N ASN A 88 -5.09 13.18 16.45
CA ASN A 88 -4.68 13.80 15.20
C ASN A 88 -3.18 13.65 14.93
N THR A 89 -2.34 13.81 15.96
CA THR A 89 -0.89 13.64 15.86
C THR A 89 -0.53 12.22 15.44
N HIS A 90 -1.08 11.21 16.12
CA HIS A 90 -0.86 9.81 15.78
C HIS A 90 -1.37 9.46 14.39
N ARG A 91 -2.58 9.93 14.02
CA ARG A 91 -3.15 9.70 12.69
C ARG A 91 -2.30 10.32 11.58
N ASN A 92 -1.85 11.56 11.75
CA ASN A 92 -1.03 12.26 10.77
C ASN A 92 0.35 11.59 10.63
N ALA A 93 1.00 11.28 11.75
CA ALA A 93 2.27 10.56 11.75
C ALA A 93 2.13 9.22 11.02
N LEU A 94 1.08 8.45 11.32
CA LEU A 94 0.82 7.18 10.67
C LEU A 94 0.65 7.33 9.15
N LYS A 95 -0.18 8.27 8.69
CA LYS A 95 -0.37 8.52 7.25
C LYS A 95 0.94 8.89 6.56
N MET A 96 1.73 9.77 7.17
CA MET A 96 3.01 10.21 6.61
C MET A 96 4.02 9.05 6.53
N HIS A 97 4.15 8.25 7.60
CA HIS A 97 5.04 7.09 7.62
C HIS A 97 4.61 6.03 6.60
N THR A 98 3.32 5.72 6.51
CA THR A 98 2.77 4.76 5.53
C THR A 98 3.02 5.21 4.11
N TYR A 99 2.78 6.49 3.83
CA TYR A 99 3.08 7.09 2.53
C TYR A 99 4.56 6.96 2.19
N LEU A 100 5.45 7.38 3.08
CA LEU A 100 6.90 7.31 2.85
C LEU A 100 7.36 5.87 2.60
N LEU A 101 6.95 4.91 3.43
CA LEU A 101 7.35 3.51 3.27
C LEU A 101 6.89 2.96 1.91
N CYS A 102 5.63 3.17 1.53
CA CYS A 102 5.11 2.71 0.24
C CYS A 102 5.80 3.41 -0.94
N GLN A 103 6.13 4.71 -0.82
CA GLN A 103 6.87 5.42 -1.86
C GLN A 103 8.29 4.89 -2.01
N PHE A 104 8.97 4.57 -0.92
CA PHE A 104 10.31 4.02 -0.98
C PHE A 104 10.33 2.62 -1.61
N VAL A 105 9.40 1.74 -1.22
CA VAL A 105 9.21 0.44 -1.89
C VAL A 105 9.03 0.64 -3.39
N ASP A 106 8.12 1.52 -3.80
CA ASP A 106 7.89 1.84 -5.21
C ASP A 106 9.16 2.34 -5.92
N MET A 107 9.93 3.22 -5.29
CA MET A 107 11.12 3.82 -5.88
C MET A 107 12.23 2.79 -6.11
N PHE A 108 12.52 1.94 -5.12
CA PHE A 108 13.48 0.85 -5.25
C PHE A 108 13.05 -0.19 -6.29
N GLU A 109 11.78 -0.62 -6.26
CA GLU A 109 11.21 -1.55 -7.24
C GLU A 109 11.35 -1.03 -8.67
N ASN A 110 10.98 0.23 -8.90
CA ASN A 110 11.07 0.83 -10.24
C ASN A 110 12.53 0.89 -10.74
N GLU A 111 13.49 1.17 -9.85
CA GLU A 111 14.91 1.27 -10.20
C GLU A 111 15.52 -0.11 -10.50
N LEU A 112 15.25 -1.10 -9.65
CA LEU A 112 15.68 -2.48 -9.84
C LEU A 112 15.12 -3.06 -11.16
N ASN A 113 13.84 -2.81 -11.44
CA ASN A 113 13.20 -3.23 -12.68
C ASN A 113 13.76 -2.53 -13.92
N ALA A 114 14.10 -1.24 -13.83
CA ALA A 114 14.74 -0.50 -14.93
C ALA A 114 16.15 -1.04 -15.22
N ASN A 115 16.91 -1.37 -14.17
CA ASN A 115 18.26 -1.90 -14.28
C ASN A 115 18.26 -3.33 -14.87
N ALA A 116 17.32 -4.18 -14.45
CA ALA A 116 17.14 -5.53 -15.01
C ALA A 116 16.84 -5.48 -16.52
N LYS A 117 15.95 -4.59 -16.96
CA LYS A 117 15.61 -4.41 -18.39
C LYS A 117 16.81 -3.90 -19.22
N SER A 118 17.59 -2.98 -18.66
CA SER A 118 18.76 -2.41 -19.32
C SER A 118 19.89 -3.44 -19.50
N ALA A 119 20.07 -4.34 -18.53
CA ALA A 119 21.05 -5.42 -18.61
C ALA A 119 20.71 -6.47 -19.69
N VAL A 120 19.42 -6.75 -19.94
CA VAL A 120 18.99 -7.68 -21.00
C VAL A 120 19.20 -7.10 -22.40
N GLY A 121 18.97 -5.79 -22.59
CA GLY A 121 19.19 -5.10 -23.86
C GLY A 121 20.66 -5.06 -24.30
N ALA A 122 21.60 -4.93 -23.35
CA ALA A 122 23.04 -4.93 -23.62
C ALA A 122 23.55 -6.29 -24.12
N ASN A 123 22.89 -7.40 -23.76
CA ASN A 123 23.29 -8.75 -24.14
C ASN A 123 22.69 -9.23 -25.48
N ALA A 124 21.74 -8.50 -26.07
CA ALA A 124 21.16 -8.85 -27.37
C ALA A 124 22.04 -8.48 -28.58
N GLY A 125 23.13 -7.72 -28.38
CA GLY A 125 24.03 -7.25 -29.44
C GLY A 125 25.32 -8.04 -29.64
N ARG A 126 25.60 -9.09 -28.85
CA ARG A 126 26.86 -9.84 -28.94
C ARG A 126 26.64 -11.24 -29.52
N GLY A 127 26.99 -11.38 -30.79
CA GLY A 127 26.88 -12.60 -31.57
C GLY A 127 27.59 -13.81 -30.98
N ARG A 128 27.08 -14.98 -31.37
CA ARG A 128 27.58 -16.33 -31.11
C ARG A 128 29.12 -16.43 -31.13
N GLY A 129 29.72 -16.83 -30.00
CA GLY A 129 31.11 -17.28 -29.97
C GLY A 129 31.65 -17.58 -28.58
N ALA A 130 32.01 -18.85 -28.37
CA ALA A 130 32.90 -19.41 -27.34
C ALA A 130 32.35 -19.72 -25.92
N LYS A 131 32.55 -21.00 -25.55
CA LYS A 131 32.35 -21.63 -24.24
C LYS A 131 33.34 -21.11 -23.20
N GLY A 132 32.89 -21.08 -21.94
CA GLY A 132 33.74 -21.39 -20.78
C GLY A 132 33.77 -20.36 -19.66
N GLY A 133 33.06 -20.67 -18.56
CA GLY A 133 33.56 -20.41 -17.21
C GLY A 133 33.35 -19.03 -16.58
N ARG A 134 32.80 -19.10 -15.36
CA ARG A 134 32.78 -18.09 -14.27
C ARG A 134 31.69 -17.01 -14.34
N ARG A 135 30.67 -17.25 -13.50
CA ARG A 135 29.91 -16.20 -12.81
C ARG A 135 30.90 -15.30 -12.09
N GLY A 136 30.87 -14.01 -12.38
CA GLY A 136 31.66 -13.01 -11.69
C GLY A 136 32.40 -12.11 -12.64
N ASP A 137 31.66 -11.30 -13.39
CA ASP A 137 31.94 -9.87 -13.55
C ASP A 137 30.76 -9.26 -14.32
N ARG A 138 29.77 -8.78 -13.57
CA ARG A 138 28.77 -7.86 -14.14
C ARG A 138 29.45 -6.51 -14.08
N GLY A 139 29.70 -5.90 -15.24
CA GLY A 139 30.26 -4.56 -15.34
C GLY A 139 29.51 -3.55 -14.47
N PRO A 140 30.11 -2.38 -14.18
CA PRO A 140 29.65 -1.46 -13.15
C PRO A 140 28.21 -1.03 -13.45
N SER A 141 27.29 -1.66 -12.75
CA SER A 141 25.88 -1.28 -12.72
C SER A 141 25.77 -0.51 -11.42
N ASP A 142 25.54 0.81 -11.48
CA ASP A 142 25.57 1.73 -10.33
C ASP A 142 24.65 1.35 -9.14
N LEU A 143 23.74 0.38 -9.33
CA LEU A 143 22.89 -0.14 -8.26
C LEU A 143 23.32 -1.57 -7.86
N GLN A 144 24.49 -1.69 -7.26
CA GLN A 144 24.80 -2.85 -6.44
C GLN A 144 24.33 -2.56 -5.02
N LEU A 145 23.10 -2.97 -4.69
CA LEU A 145 22.62 -2.86 -3.32
C LEU A 145 23.48 -3.74 -2.41
N CYS A 146 23.85 -3.23 -1.23
CA CYS A 146 24.53 -4.02 -0.20
C CYS A 146 23.53 -4.81 0.67
N MET A 147 22.24 -4.51 0.55
CA MET A 147 21.14 -5.20 1.23
C MET A 147 20.41 -6.22 0.33
N ASP A 148 19.87 -7.27 0.95
CA ASP A 148 18.93 -8.17 0.28
C ASP A 148 17.55 -7.52 0.23
N TRP A 149 17.20 -7.03 -0.97
CA TRP A 149 15.96 -6.32 -1.18
C TRP A 149 14.70 -7.16 -0.92
N PHE A 150 14.73 -8.48 -1.12
CA PHE A 150 13.58 -9.34 -0.81
C PHE A 150 13.30 -9.37 0.69
N ILE A 151 14.36 -9.46 1.52
CA ILE A 151 14.23 -9.44 2.97
C ILE A 151 13.71 -8.09 3.45
N GLU A 152 14.23 -6.99 2.89
CA GLU A 152 13.80 -5.65 3.27
C GLU A 152 12.34 -5.37 2.85
N CYS A 153 11.93 -5.80 1.66
CA CYS A 153 10.53 -5.74 1.22
C CYS A 153 9.61 -6.55 2.12
N GLU A 154 10.00 -7.77 2.49
CA GLU A 154 9.22 -8.62 3.40
C GLU A 154 8.97 -7.92 4.74
N LYS A 155 10.02 -7.31 5.32
CA LYS A 155 9.91 -6.52 6.56
C LYS A 155 8.95 -5.35 6.39
N ALA A 156 9.06 -4.61 5.28
CA ALA A 156 8.19 -3.47 5.02
C ALA A 156 6.71 -3.87 4.89
N VAL A 157 6.40 -4.91 4.10
CA VAL A 157 5.02 -5.42 3.95
C VAL A 157 4.49 -5.96 5.29
N SER A 158 5.31 -6.66 6.05
CA SER A 158 4.93 -7.15 7.39
C SER A 158 4.64 -6.00 8.36
N ALA A 159 5.41 -4.90 8.31
CA ALA A 159 5.16 -3.72 9.13
C ALA A 159 3.85 -3.02 8.71
N LEU A 160 3.56 -2.94 7.41
CA LEU A 160 2.26 -2.44 6.90
C LEU A 160 1.09 -3.29 7.39
N ASP A 161 1.24 -4.61 7.46
CA ASP A 161 0.22 -5.50 8.04
C ASP A 161 0.03 -5.26 9.55
N GLN A 162 1.14 -5.12 10.29
CA GLN A 162 1.09 -4.88 11.74
C GLN A 162 0.25 -3.64 12.09
N ILE A 163 0.39 -2.53 11.35
CA ILE A 163 -0.46 -1.37 11.63
C ILE A 163 -1.94 -1.66 11.32
N CYS A 164 -2.20 -2.33 10.21
CA CYS A 164 -3.57 -2.61 9.77
C CYS A 164 -4.29 -3.52 10.77
N ARG A 165 -3.58 -4.28 11.59
CA ARG A 165 -4.13 -5.11 12.67
C ARG A 165 -4.47 -4.33 13.94
N LEU A 166 -3.89 -3.15 14.18
CA LEU A 166 -4.20 -2.34 15.35
C LEU A 166 -5.64 -1.81 15.32
N LYS A 167 -6.22 -1.52 16.50
CA LYS A 167 -7.57 -0.94 16.64
C LYS A 167 -7.60 0.55 16.26
N LEU A 168 -7.43 0.81 14.97
CA LEU A 168 -7.40 2.15 14.40
C LEU A 168 -8.73 2.90 14.51
N ASP A 169 -9.85 2.23 14.81
CA ASP A 169 -11.17 2.85 15.04
C ASP A 169 -11.14 3.98 16.07
N LYS A 170 -10.18 3.96 17.00
CA LYS A 170 -9.99 5.00 18.02
C LYS A 170 -9.30 6.26 17.54
N LEU A 171 -8.71 6.25 16.34
CA LEU A 171 -7.98 7.39 15.77
C LEU A 171 -8.83 8.21 14.80
N TRP A 172 -9.93 7.65 14.31
CA TRP A 172 -10.83 8.29 13.36
C TRP A 172 -12.17 8.65 14.02
N ASP A 173 -12.77 9.72 13.51
CA ASP A 173 -14.12 10.17 13.89
C ASP A 173 -14.79 10.74 12.63
N PRO A 174 -15.77 10.02 12.02
CA PRO A 174 -16.32 8.71 12.42
C PRO A 174 -15.25 7.59 12.47
N PRO A 175 -15.44 6.49 13.24
CA PRO A 175 -14.43 5.45 13.50
C PRO A 175 -14.17 4.52 12.29
N VAL A 176 -13.92 5.11 11.14
CA VAL A 176 -13.68 4.47 9.85
C VAL A 176 -12.45 5.12 9.25
N ALA A 177 -11.44 4.31 8.93
CA ALA A 177 -10.25 4.79 8.25
C ALA A 177 -10.60 5.24 6.82
N GLU A 178 -9.96 6.31 6.35
CA GLU A 178 -10.15 6.82 5.00
C GLU A 178 -9.74 5.78 3.95
N GLU A 179 -10.55 5.66 2.90
CA GLU A 179 -10.31 4.70 1.83
C GLU A 179 -8.95 4.90 1.16
N ASP A 180 -8.55 6.15 0.90
CA ASP A 180 -7.24 6.49 0.33
C ASP A 180 -6.07 5.98 1.17
N PHE A 181 -6.22 5.98 2.50
CA PHE A 181 -5.21 5.44 3.40
C PHE A 181 -5.12 3.92 3.28
N ILE A 182 -6.25 3.22 3.19
CA ILE A 182 -6.32 1.75 3.04
C ILE A 182 -5.83 1.30 1.66
N ASN A 183 -6.14 2.08 0.63
CA ASN A 183 -5.72 1.82 -0.75
C ASN A 183 -4.20 1.93 -0.91
N LEU A 184 -3.52 2.68 -0.06
CA LEU A 184 -2.06 2.86 -0.16
C LEU A 184 -1.26 1.56 0.09
N PRO A 185 -1.36 0.87 1.24
CA PRO A 185 -0.69 -0.42 1.45
C PRO A 185 -1.22 -1.51 0.50
N ALA A 186 -2.52 -1.49 0.16
CA ALA A 186 -3.09 -2.43 -0.80
C ALA A 186 -2.42 -2.31 -2.18
N ASN A 187 -2.34 -1.09 -2.71
CA ASN A 187 -1.72 -0.81 -4.01
C ASN A 187 -0.22 -1.09 -3.99
N CYS A 188 0.46 -0.88 -2.86
CA CYS A 188 1.85 -1.29 -2.68
C CYS A 188 2.01 -2.80 -2.91
N CYS A 189 1.15 -3.63 -2.29
CA CYS A 189 1.15 -5.07 -2.48
C CYS A 189 0.81 -5.48 -3.91
N TYR A 190 -0.24 -4.92 -4.51
CA TYR A 190 -0.60 -5.27 -5.89
C TYR A 190 0.52 -4.95 -6.87
N LYS A 191 1.18 -3.80 -6.70
CA LYS A 191 2.31 -3.39 -7.52
C LYS A 191 3.51 -4.33 -7.38
N LEU A 192 3.82 -4.80 -6.17
CA LEU A 192 4.87 -5.80 -5.96
C LEU A 192 4.59 -7.10 -6.72
N LEU A 193 3.32 -7.53 -6.79
CA LEU A 193 2.93 -8.75 -7.50
C LEU A 193 3.03 -8.62 -9.05
N GLU A 194 3.10 -7.39 -9.58
CA GLU A 194 3.35 -7.18 -11.01
C GLU A 194 4.74 -7.66 -11.43
N ASP A 195 5.72 -7.65 -10.51
CA ASP A 195 7.04 -8.21 -10.76
C ASP A 195 7.07 -9.73 -10.56
N ARG A 196 7.67 -10.43 -11.53
CA ARG A 196 7.70 -11.90 -11.54
C ARG A 196 8.52 -12.44 -10.38
N ASP A 197 9.67 -11.86 -10.10
CA ASP A 197 10.59 -12.39 -9.11
C ASP A 197 10.03 -12.16 -7.70
N MET A 198 9.44 -11.00 -7.46
CA MET A 198 8.66 -10.69 -6.25
C MET A 198 7.48 -11.64 -6.04
N ALA A 199 6.63 -11.82 -7.06
CA ALA A 199 5.50 -12.75 -7.00
C ALA A 199 5.94 -14.22 -6.83
N SER A 200 7.16 -14.57 -7.25
CA SER A 200 7.72 -15.91 -7.09
C SER A 200 8.35 -16.17 -5.72
N ASN A 201 8.67 -15.12 -4.96
CA ASN A 201 9.24 -15.24 -3.62
C ASN A 201 8.17 -15.65 -2.59
N ALA A 202 8.40 -16.75 -1.89
CA ALA A 202 7.42 -17.32 -0.95
C ALA A 202 7.14 -16.42 0.25
N ASN A 203 8.17 -15.76 0.79
CA ASN A 203 8.03 -14.89 1.95
C ASN A 203 7.26 -13.61 1.60
N ILE A 204 7.59 -12.99 0.45
CA ILE A 204 6.86 -11.84 -0.07
C ILE A 204 5.39 -12.20 -0.29
N ARG A 205 5.11 -13.34 -0.94
CA ARG A 205 3.73 -13.80 -1.11
C ARG A 205 3.01 -13.99 0.22
N ALA A 206 3.65 -14.61 1.21
CA ALA A 206 3.05 -14.80 2.52
C ALA A 206 2.73 -13.47 3.21
N ALA A 207 3.68 -12.53 3.21
CA ALA A 207 3.49 -11.20 3.78
C ALA A 207 2.36 -10.42 3.07
N VAL A 208 2.35 -10.42 1.73
CA VAL A 208 1.30 -9.80 0.91
C VAL A 208 -0.06 -10.43 1.19
N THR A 209 -0.14 -11.76 1.22
CA THR A 209 -1.39 -12.50 1.52
C THR A 209 -1.94 -12.10 2.87
N SER A 210 -1.07 -12.02 3.88
CA SER A 210 -1.47 -11.66 5.24
C SER A 210 -1.99 -10.22 5.33
N LEU A 211 -1.30 -9.26 4.70
CA LEU A 211 -1.78 -7.88 4.63
C LEU A 211 -3.14 -7.80 3.93
N LEU A 212 -3.29 -8.41 2.74
CA LEU A 212 -4.56 -8.39 2.01
C LEU A 212 -5.69 -9.03 2.84
N ALA A 213 -5.42 -10.12 3.56
CA ALA A 213 -6.39 -10.74 4.44
C ALA A 213 -6.82 -9.80 5.59
N THR A 214 -5.88 -9.08 6.21
CA THR A 214 -6.18 -8.04 7.20
C THR A 214 -7.05 -6.94 6.61
N LEU A 215 -6.74 -6.46 5.41
CA LEU A 215 -7.50 -5.40 4.74
C LEU A 215 -8.94 -5.82 4.45
N VAL A 216 -9.14 -7.04 3.95
CA VAL A 216 -10.46 -7.62 3.72
C VAL A 216 -11.27 -7.68 5.01
N ARG A 217 -10.68 -8.22 6.09
CA ARG A 217 -11.41 -8.46 7.35
C ARG A 217 -11.82 -7.18 8.07
N ARG A 218 -10.97 -6.17 8.02
CA ARG A 218 -11.10 -5.01 8.92
C ARG A 218 -11.54 -3.73 8.22
N TYR A 219 -11.33 -3.63 6.91
CA TYR A 219 -11.53 -2.38 6.18
C TYR A 219 -12.42 -2.53 4.95
N GLY A 220 -13.16 -3.64 4.82
CA GLY A 220 -14.12 -3.82 3.72
C GLY A 220 -13.48 -3.99 2.34
N HIS A 221 -12.18 -4.33 2.28
CA HIS A 221 -11.42 -4.43 1.02
C HIS A 221 -11.74 -5.67 0.17
N SER A 222 -12.81 -6.41 0.48
CA SER A 222 -13.20 -7.67 -0.19
C SER A 222 -13.35 -7.52 -1.70
N ILE A 223 -14.23 -6.62 -2.15
CA ILE A 223 -14.57 -6.44 -3.56
C ILE A 223 -13.36 -5.91 -4.33
N ALA A 224 -12.71 -4.86 -3.80
CA ALA A 224 -11.52 -4.28 -4.42
C ALA A 224 -10.38 -5.31 -4.53
N CYS A 225 -10.20 -6.16 -3.52
CA CYS A 225 -9.21 -7.24 -3.56
C CYS A 225 -9.51 -8.26 -4.66
N SER A 226 -10.75 -8.76 -4.74
CA SER A 226 -11.16 -9.69 -5.80
C SER A 226 -10.95 -9.11 -7.20
N VAL A 227 -11.35 -7.86 -7.42
CA VAL A 227 -11.16 -7.18 -8.71
C VAL A 227 -9.68 -7.01 -9.05
N LYS A 228 -8.86 -6.56 -8.10
CA LYS A 228 -7.42 -6.34 -8.32
C LYS A 228 -6.65 -7.63 -8.57
N LEU A 229 -6.96 -8.71 -7.85
CA LEU A 229 -6.35 -10.02 -8.09
C LEU A 229 -6.76 -10.60 -9.45
N ALA A 230 -8.02 -10.44 -9.86
CA ALA A 230 -8.47 -10.83 -11.19
C ALA A 230 -7.74 -10.03 -12.29
N GLN A 231 -7.61 -8.71 -12.12
CA GLN A 231 -6.85 -7.85 -13.04
C GLN A 231 -5.39 -8.29 -13.14
N LEU A 232 -4.73 -8.59 -12.03
CA LEU A 232 -3.35 -9.07 -12.03
C LEU A 232 -3.22 -10.40 -12.80
N LEU A 233 -4.15 -11.34 -12.59
CA LEU A 233 -4.17 -12.60 -13.33
C LEU A 233 -4.32 -12.39 -14.84
N GLN A 234 -5.16 -11.44 -15.26
CA GLN A 234 -5.39 -11.13 -16.67
C GLN A 234 -4.21 -10.42 -17.33
N CYS A 235 -3.56 -9.51 -16.60
CA CYS A 235 -2.47 -8.69 -17.15
C CYS A 235 -1.11 -9.40 -17.13
N PHE A 236 -0.90 -10.33 -16.20
CA PHE A 236 0.42 -10.89 -15.91
C PHE A 236 0.41 -12.43 -15.92
N PRO A 237 0.99 -13.08 -16.96
CA PRO A 237 0.96 -14.54 -17.08
C PRO A 237 1.58 -15.32 -15.91
N HIS A 238 2.56 -14.73 -15.21
CA HIS A 238 3.21 -15.38 -14.05
C HIS A 238 2.31 -15.47 -12.82
N MET A 239 1.19 -14.74 -12.80
CA MET A 239 0.32 -14.66 -11.63
C MET A 239 -0.45 -15.93 -11.32
N VAL A 240 -0.56 -16.89 -12.25
CA VAL A 240 -1.31 -18.14 -12.04
C VAL A 240 -0.86 -18.85 -10.76
N ASN A 241 0.44 -19.11 -10.62
CA ASN A 241 0.98 -19.83 -9.45
C ASN A 241 0.91 -18.98 -8.17
N CYS A 242 1.15 -17.67 -8.29
CA CYS A 242 1.05 -16.76 -7.15
C CYS A 242 -0.38 -16.69 -6.61
N LEU A 243 -1.36 -16.55 -7.51
CA LEU A 243 -2.76 -16.44 -7.14
C LEU A 243 -3.29 -17.75 -6.56
N MET A 244 -2.90 -18.90 -7.10
CA MET A 244 -3.23 -20.20 -6.51
C MET A 244 -2.76 -20.31 -5.05
N ALA A 245 -1.55 -19.85 -4.75
CA ALA A 245 -1.03 -19.82 -3.38
C ALA A 245 -1.83 -18.85 -2.48
N ILE A 246 -2.14 -17.64 -2.97
CA ILE A 246 -2.95 -16.66 -2.23
C ILE A 246 -4.35 -17.22 -1.94
N VAL A 247 -5.03 -17.77 -2.96
CA VAL A 247 -6.38 -18.34 -2.84
C VAL A 247 -6.39 -19.50 -1.86
N ARG A 248 -5.38 -20.39 -1.93
CA ARG A 248 -5.24 -21.50 -0.99
C ARG A 248 -5.15 -20.99 0.44
N SER A 249 -4.27 -20.02 0.70
CA SER A 249 -4.13 -19.44 2.04
C SER A 249 -5.38 -18.68 2.49
N PHE A 250 -6.10 -17.99 1.59
CA PHE A 250 -7.39 -17.39 1.89
C PHE A 250 -8.43 -18.41 2.35
N ILE A 251 -8.43 -19.62 1.80
CA ILE A 251 -9.35 -20.69 2.18
C ILE A 251 -8.89 -21.39 3.47
N GLU A 252 -7.65 -21.87 3.47
CA GLU A 252 -7.12 -22.79 4.50
C GLU A 252 -6.75 -22.04 5.78
N ASP A 253 -6.06 -20.90 5.65
CA ASP A 253 -5.49 -20.19 6.80
C ASP A 253 -6.41 -19.05 7.26
N GLU A 254 -6.87 -18.22 6.33
CA GLU A 254 -7.53 -16.94 6.64
C GLU A 254 -9.07 -17.03 6.70
N LYS A 255 -9.65 -18.14 6.22
CA LYS A 255 -11.09 -18.44 6.17
C LYS A 255 -11.93 -17.40 5.41
N LEU A 256 -11.35 -16.78 4.38
CA LEU A 256 -11.94 -15.75 3.52
C LEU A 256 -12.63 -16.31 2.28
N THR A 257 -13.48 -17.33 2.45
CA THR A 257 -14.16 -18.01 1.33
C THR A 257 -15.09 -17.09 0.51
N GLY A 258 -15.61 -16.03 1.12
CA GLY A 258 -16.42 -15.01 0.44
C GLY A 258 -15.63 -14.25 -0.63
N VAL A 259 -14.40 -13.84 -0.34
CA VAL A 259 -13.51 -13.15 -1.28
C VAL A 259 -13.15 -14.05 -2.46
N VAL A 260 -12.87 -15.32 -2.18
CA VAL A 260 -12.53 -16.31 -3.20
C VAL A 260 -13.71 -16.55 -4.14
N ARG A 261 -14.93 -16.68 -3.60
CA ARG A 261 -16.14 -16.79 -4.42
C ARG A 261 -16.30 -15.59 -5.35
N GLU A 262 -16.07 -14.39 -4.84
CA GLU A 262 -16.19 -13.17 -5.62
C GLU A 262 -15.07 -13.05 -6.68
N LEU A 263 -13.84 -13.42 -6.32
CA LEU A 263 -12.72 -13.49 -7.25
C LEU A 263 -13.01 -14.43 -8.43
N LEU A 264 -13.56 -15.61 -8.16
CA LEU A 264 -13.95 -16.55 -9.21
C LEU A 264 -15.01 -15.95 -10.13
N LYS A 265 -16.08 -15.35 -9.59
CA LYS A 265 -17.11 -14.69 -10.41
C LYS A 265 -16.52 -13.59 -11.32
N VAL A 266 -15.71 -12.70 -10.75
CA VAL A 266 -15.09 -11.59 -11.50
C VAL A 266 -14.14 -12.13 -12.59
N SER A 267 -13.40 -13.20 -12.29
CA SER A 267 -12.48 -13.81 -13.26
C SER A 267 -13.24 -14.45 -14.42
N PHE A 268 -14.30 -15.21 -14.17
CA PHE A 268 -15.11 -15.85 -15.22
C PHE A 268 -15.85 -14.82 -16.09
N ASN A 269 -16.46 -13.80 -15.49
CA ASN A 269 -17.13 -12.74 -16.24
C ASN A 269 -16.15 -11.90 -17.08
N GLY A 270 -14.87 -11.84 -16.71
CA GLY A 270 -13.81 -11.18 -17.48
C GLY A 270 -13.26 -12.05 -18.62
N ILE A 271 -13.36 -13.37 -18.53
CA ILE A 271 -12.94 -14.32 -19.58
C ILE A 271 -13.91 -14.27 -20.77
N ASP A 272 -15.17 -13.91 -20.57
CA ASP A 272 -16.15 -13.74 -21.65
C ASP A 272 -15.80 -12.60 -22.63
N LEU A 273 -14.88 -11.68 -22.28
CA LEU A 273 -14.34 -10.70 -23.23
C LEU A 273 -13.25 -11.26 -24.15
N PHE A 274 -12.58 -12.35 -23.78
CA PHE A 274 -11.50 -12.95 -24.57
C PHE A 274 -11.98 -13.99 -25.59
N HIS A 275 -13.25 -14.39 -25.54
CA HIS A 275 -13.88 -15.24 -26.56
C HIS A 275 -14.56 -14.46 -27.70
N VAL A 276 -14.38 -13.13 -27.76
CA VAL A 276 -14.96 -12.25 -28.80
C VAL A 276 -13.87 -11.60 -29.70
N PHE A 277 -12.60 -12.04 -29.59
CA PHE A 277 -11.53 -11.67 -30.53
C PHE A 277 -10.87 -12.90 -31.15
#